data_AF-J0WY93-F1
#
_entry.id   AF-J0WY93-F1
#
_cell.length_a   1.000
_cell.length_b   1.000
_cell.length_c   1.000
_cell.angle_alpha   90.00
_cell.angle_beta   90.00
_cell.angle_gamma   90.00
#
_symmetry.space_group_name_H-M   'P 1'
#
loop_
_entity.id
_entity.type
_entity.pdbx_description
1 polymer ?
#
loop_
_entity_poly.entity_id
_entity_poly.type
_entity_poly.pdbx_seq_one_letter_code
_entity_poly.pdbx_strand_id
1 'polypeptide(L)'
;MIIRQLKENQYETLRNSLLKNAQAEPLSASYVVSMTVDGVEYAVRLQPERHHKIAVLQALRITRREDGPGFELITKSSLLSSLMELLIHQRAGESPLTLVENIHLS
;
A
#
# COMPACT_ATOMS: atom_id res chain seq x y z
N MET A 1 -6.28 -11.85 6.44
CA MET A 1 -5.00 -11.29 6.94
C MET A 1 -3.83 -12.19 6.55
N ILE A 2 -2.72 -11.61 6.12
CA ILE A 2 -1.43 -12.29 5.94
C ILE A 2 -0.33 -11.47 6.63
N ILE A 3 0.79 -12.10 6.98
CA ILE A 3 1.99 -11.41 7.46
C ILE A 3 3.12 -11.70 6.50
N ARG A 4 3.78 -10.65 6.01
CA ARG A 4 4.86 -10.76 5.05
C ARG A 4 6.16 -10.22 5.62
N GLN A 5 7.22 -11.01 5.52
CA GLN A 5 8.58 -10.56 5.77
C GLN A 5 9.08 -9.81 4.53
N LEU A 6 9.56 -8.59 4.71
CA LEU A 6 10.21 -7.81 3.66
C LEU A 6 11.72 -7.76 3.87
N LYS A 7 12.44 -7.42 2.80
CA LYS A 7 13.82 -6.95 2.91
C LYS A 7 13.82 -5.58 3.60
N GLU A 8 14.88 -5.28 4.34
CA GLU A 8 15.00 -4.04 5.13
C GLU A 8 14.75 -2.78 4.30
N ASN A 9 15.37 -2.66 3.13
CA ASN A 9 15.17 -1.51 2.24
C ASN A 9 13.72 -1.35 1.76
N GLN A 10 13.06 -2.45 1.37
CA GLN A 10 11.65 -2.45 0.96
C GLN A 10 10.74 -2.04 2.12
N TYR A 11 11.05 -2.54 3.32
CA TYR A 11 10.32 -2.21 4.53
C TYR A 11 10.44 -0.73 4.86
N GLU A 12 11.65 -0.17 4.89
CA GLU A 12 11.85 1.25 5.21
C GLU A 12 11.24 2.18 4.16
N THR A 13 11.38 1.87 2.86
CA THR A 13 10.73 2.65 1.80
C THR A 13 9.20 2.65 1.98
N LEU A 14 8.60 1.47 2.18
CA LEU A 14 7.15 1.37 2.37
C LEU A 14 6.72 2.09 3.65
N ARG A 15 7.39 1.84 4.78
CA ARG A 15 7.09 2.47 6.07
C ARG A 15 7.17 3.99 5.99
N ASN A 16 8.19 4.54 5.34
CA ASN A 16 8.32 5.98 5.15
C ASN A 16 7.21 6.55 4.25
N SER A 17 6.80 5.82 3.21
CA SER A 17 5.65 6.21 2.37
C SER A 17 4.34 6.20 3.17
N LEU A 18 4.13 5.20 4.04
CA LEU A 18 2.97 5.14 4.94
C LEU A 18 2.93 6.32 5.91
N LEU A 19 4.06 6.65 6.55
CA LEU A 19 4.16 7.75 7.51
C LEU A 19 3.92 9.12 6.86
N LYS A 20 4.28 9.29 5.59
CA LYS A 20 4.10 10.56 4.86
C LYS A 20 2.67 10.79 4.38
N ASN A 21 1.95 9.71 4.07
CA ASN A 21 0.70 9.77 3.30
C ASN A 21 -0.55 9.38 4.08
N ALA A 22 -0.43 8.96 5.33
CA ALA A 22 -1.57 8.42 6.04
C ALA A 22 -2.32 9.45 6.90
N GLN A 23 -3.64 9.50 6.69
CA GLN A 23 -4.56 9.74 7.80
C GLN A 23 -4.41 8.57 8.79
N ALA A 24 -3.61 8.76 9.84
CA ALA A 24 -3.62 7.85 10.97
C ALA A 24 -4.99 7.98 11.65
N GLU A 25 -5.82 6.93 11.56
CA GLU A 25 -7.03 6.84 12.39
C GLU A 25 -6.60 6.92 13.86
N PRO A 26 -7.24 7.74 14.71
CA PRO A 26 -6.93 7.79 16.13
C PRO A 26 -6.91 6.39 16.72
N LEU A 27 -5.85 6.07 17.47
CA LEU A 27 -5.64 4.77 18.14
C LEU A 27 -5.48 3.56 17.18
N SER A 28 -5.20 3.79 15.89
CA SER A 28 -4.90 2.73 14.93
C SER A 28 -3.40 2.63 14.67
N ALA A 29 -2.84 1.43 14.81
CA ALA A 29 -1.49 1.11 14.33
C ALA A 29 -1.47 0.75 12.83
N SER A 30 -2.64 0.75 12.19
CA SER A 30 -2.80 0.39 10.78
C SER A 30 -3.02 1.62 9.91
N TYR A 31 -2.62 1.50 8.66
CA TYR A 31 -2.66 2.52 7.63
C TYR A 31 -3.49 2.02 6.45
N VAL A 32 -4.31 2.89 5.87
CA VAL A 32 -5.01 2.60 4.61
C VAL A 32 -4.24 3.24 3.47
N VAL A 33 -3.87 2.42 2.49
CA VAL A 33 -3.16 2.86 1.29
C VAL A 33 -4.06 2.68 0.09
N SER A 34 -4.26 3.74 -0.66
CA SER A 34 -4.91 3.67 -1.97
C SER A 34 -3.91 3.20 -3.03
N MET A 35 -4.33 2.29 -3.89
CA MET A 35 -3.60 1.86 -5.07
C MET A 35 -4.57 1.58 -6.22
N THR A 36 -4.07 1.71 -7.45
CA THR A 36 -4.82 1.37 -8.66
C THR A 36 -4.08 0.25 -9.40
N VAL A 37 -4.81 -0.79 -9.81
CA VAL A 37 -4.29 -1.91 -10.61
C VAL A 37 -5.25 -2.09 -11.79
N ASP A 38 -4.74 -1.95 -13.01
CA ASP A 38 -5.52 -2.07 -14.25
C ASP A 38 -6.82 -1.25 -14.24
N GLY A 39 -6.74 0.00 -13.77
CA GLY A 39 -7.89 0.90 -13.66
C GLY A 39 -8.87 0.59 -12.52
N VAL A 40 -8.63 -0.46 -11.74
CA VAL A 40 -9.42 -0.81 -10.56
C VAL A 40 -8.77 -0.22 -9.31
N GLU A 41 -9.56 0.52 -8.53
CA GLU A 41 -9.12 1.12 -7.28
C GLU A 41 -9.21 0.14 -6.12
N TYR A 42 -8.20 0.18 -5.25
CA TYR A 42 -8.14 -0.59 -4.01
C TYR A 42 -7.72 0.30 -2.84
N ALA A 43 -8.35 0.10 -1.69
CA ALA A 43 -7.88 0.60 -0.40
C ALA A 43 -7.35 -0.58 0.42
N VAL A 44 -6.05 -0.64 0.66
CA VAL A 44 -5.39 -1.76 1.37
C VAL A 44 -5.04 -1.33 2.78
N ARG A 45 -5.49 -2.09 3.79
CA ARG A 45 -5.18 -1.82 5.19
C ARG A 45 -3.94 -2.62 5.63
N LEU A 46 -2.89 -1.91 6.00
CA LEU A 46 -1.57 -2.45 6.34
C LEU A 46 -1.18 -2.06 7.75
N GLN A 47 -0.43 -2.91 8.44
CA GLN A 47 0.15 -2.61 9.74
C GLN A 47 1.63 -2.97 9.73
N PRO A 48 2.54 -1.99 9.86
CA PRO A 48 3.94 -2.25 10.12
C PRO A 48 4.15 -2.97 11.44
N GLU A 49 4.99 -3.99 11.41
CA GLU A 49 5.29 -4.86 12.55
C GLU A 49 6.81 -4.90 12.81
N ARG A 50 7.19 -5.42 13.97
CA ARG A 50 8.61 -5.64 14.32
C ARG A 50 9.28 -6.58 13.30
N HIS A 51 10.61 -6.48 13.21
CA HIS A 51 11.46 -7.32 12.35
C HIS A 51 11.14 -7.19 10.85
N HIS A 52 10.84 -5.99 10.37
CA HIS A 52 10.58 -5.70 8.95
C HIS A 52 9.39 -6.49 8.36
N LYS A 53 8.38 -6.75 9.20
CA LYS A 53 7.16 -7.45 8.81
C LYS A 53 6.05 -6.46 8.53
N ILE A 54 5.18 -6.80 7.59
CA ILE A 54 3.94 -6.07 7.34
C ILE A 54 2.78 -7.05 7.47
N ALA A 55 1.82 -6.73 8.32
CA ALA A 55 0.52 -7.40 8.31
C ALA A 55 -0.39 -6.72 7.27
N VAL A 56 -0.90 -7.49 6.32
CA VAL A 56 -1.93 -7.06 5.37
C VAL A 56 -3.26 -7.56 5.93
N LEU A 57 -4.04 -6.64 6.49
CA LEU A 57 -5.23 -6.99 7.26
C LEU A 57 -6.38 -7.39 6.32
N GLN A 58 -6.71 -6.48 5.41
CA GLN A 58 -7.79 -6.58 4.43
C GLN A 58 -7.58 -5.55 3.31
N ALA A 59 -8.35 -5.69 2.23
CA ALA A 59 -8.44 -4.67 1.19
C ALA A 59 -9.90 -4.44 0.80
N LEU A 60 -10.20 -3.25 0.29
CA LEU A 60 -11.49 -2.91 -0.29
C LEU A 60 -11.27 -2.63 -1.76
N ARG A 61 -11.90 -3.40 -2.65
CA ARG A 61 -11.98 -3.06 -4.07
C ARG A 61 -13.10 -2.04 -4.25
N ILE A 62 -12.81 -0.97 -4.99
CA ILE A 62 -13.72 0.14 -5.23
C ILE A 62 -14.02 0.17 -6.73
N THR A 63 -15.29 0.00 -7.09
CA THR A 63 -15.75 0.10 -8.49
C THR A 63 -16.56 1.38 -8.62
N ARG A 64 -16.10 2.34 -9.43
CA ARG A 64 -16.84 3.57 -9.71
C ARG A 64 -17.93 3.27 -10.74
N ARG A 65 -19.19 3.57 -10.43
CA ARG A 65 -20.35 3.42 -11.32
C ARG A 65 -21.18 4.70 -11.29
N GLU A 66 -22.05 4.88 -12.29
CA GLU A 66 -22.93 6.06 -12.40
C GLU A 66 -23.91 6.19 -11.22
N ASP A 67 -24.36 5.06 -10.65
CA ASP A 67 -25.26 4.98 -9.51
C ASP A 67 -24.56 5.05 -8.14
N GLY A 68 -23.23 5.13 -8.13
CA GLY A 68 -22.41 5.23 -6.93
C GLY A 68 -21.27 4.20 -6.89
N PRO A 69 -20.35 4.30 -5.91
CA PRO A 69 -19.26 3.34 -5.79
C PRO A 69 -19.77 2.00 -5.23
N GLY A 70 -19.40 0.90 -5.91
CA GLY A 70 -19.50 -0.45 -5.39
C GLY A 70 -18.26 -0.83 -4.58
N PHE A 71 -18.46 -1.58 -3.50
CA PHE A 71 -17.39 -2.01 -2.59
C PHE A 71 -17.38 -3.52 -2.40
N GLU A 72 -16.21 -4.13 -2.53
CA GLU A 72 -15.99 -5.55 -2.27
C GLU A 72 -14.86 -5.72 -1.25
N LEU A 73 -15.16 -6.34 -0.11
CA LEU A 73 -14.18 -6.64 0.92
C LEU A 73 -13.36 -7.88 0.54
N ILE A 74 -12.04 -7.72 0.51
CA ILE A 74 -11.08 -8.76 0.22
C ILE A 74 -10.37 -9.17 1.51
N THR A 75 -10.56 -10.41 1.91
CA THR A 75 -9.85 -11.05 3.03
C THR A 75 -9.04 -12.27 2.60
N LYS A 76 -9.22 -12.73 1.35
CA LYS A 76 -8.56 -13.91 0.77
C LYS A 76 -7.04 -13.69 0.70
N SER A 77 -6.28 -14.58 1.34
CA SER A 77 -4.82 -14.49 1.49
C SER A 77 -4.07 -14.33 0.16
N SER A 78 -4.47 -15.07 -0.87
CA SER A 78 -3.82 -15.00 -2.20
C SER A 78 -3.91 -13.60 -2.81
N LEU A 79 -5.09 -12.98 -2.75
CA LEU A 79 -5.30 -11.62 -3.29
C LEU A 79 -4.57 -10.58 -2.45
N LEU A 80 -4.62 -10.70 -1.13
CA LEU A 80 -3.86 -9.80 -0.24
C LEU A 80 -2.34 -9.89 -0.50
N SER A 81 -1.83 -11.09 -0.78
CA SER A 81 -0.42 -11.29 -1.12
C SER A 81 -0.06 -10.64 -2.46
N SER A 82 -0.92 -10.78 -3.47
CA SER A 82 -0.72 -10.14 -4.79
C SER A 82 -0.76 -8.63 -4.71
N LEU A 83 -1.73 -8.05 -4.00
CA LEU A 83 -1.83 -6.60 -3.79
C LEU A 83 -0.60 -6.06 -3.07
N MET A 84 -0.08 -6.79 -2.08
CA MET A 84 1.14 -6.41 -1.38
C MET A 84 2.37 -6.41 -2.31
N GLU A 85 2.51 -7.42 -3.18
CA GLU A 85 3.60 -7.45 -4.16
C GLU A 85 3.56 -6.24 -5.10
N LEU A 86 2.38 -5.96 -5.66
CA LEU A 86 2.18 -4.82 -6.54
C LEU A 86 2.45 -3.49 -5.84
N LEU A 87 2.03 -3.35 -4.58
CA LEU A 87 2.27 -2.16 -3.80
C LEU A 87 3.77 -1.94 -3.56
N ILE A 88 4.53 -2.99 -3.21
CA ILE A 88 5.99 -2.89 -3.05
C ILE A 88 6.62 -2.43 -4.37
N HIS A 89 6.18 -2.98 -5.51
CA HIS A 89 6.69 -2.62 -6.82
C HIS A 89 6.41 -1.15 -7.16
N GLN A 90 5.17 -0.68 -6.94
CA GLN A 90 4.77 0.71 -7.18
C GLN A 90 5.56 1.70 -6.30
N ARG A 91 5.79 1.38 -5.02
CA ARG A 91 6.53 2.24 -4.09
C ARG A 91 8.05 2.14 -4.23
N ALA A 92 8.58 1.07 -4.82
CA ALA A 92 10.01 0.96 -5.13
C ALA A 92 10.44 1.96 -6.21
N GLY A 93 9.54 2.36 -7.11
CA GLY A 93 9.77 3.44 -8.08
C GLY A 93 9.87 4.85 -7.46
N GLU A 94 9.40 5.02 -6.22
CA GLU A 94 9.44 6.29 -5.47
C GLU A 94 10.75 6.47 -4.66
N SER A 95 11.80 5.71 -4.99
CA SER A 95 13.11 5.80 -4.34
C SER A 95 13.64 7.26 -4.36
N PRO A 96 14.25 7.78 -3.27
CA PRO A 96 14.79 9.14 -3.24
C PRO A 96 15.76 9.49 -4.38
N LEU A 97 16.38 8.47 -4.99
CA LEU A 97 17.27 8.64 -6.14
C LEU A 97 16.54 9.09 -7.42
N THR A 98 15.26 8.77 -7.61
CA THR A 98 14.49 9.22 -8.79
C THR A 98 14.00 10.67 -8.66
N LEU A 99 14.00 11.23 -7.45
CA LEU A 99 13.71 12.65 -7.22
C LEU A 99 14.90 13.57 -7.55
N VAL A 100 16.14 13.07 -7.47
CA VAL A 100 17.33 13.87 -7.78
C VAL A 100 17.51 14.03 -9.29
N GLU A 101 17.16 13.01 -10.09
CA GLU A 101 17.30 13.06 -11.55
C GLU A 101 16.30 14.03 -12.23
N ASN A 102 15.17 14.32 -11.60
CA ASN A 102 14.14 15.22 -12.16
C ASN A 102 14.36 16.71 -11.84
N ILE A 103 15.34 17.07 -11.00
CA ILE A 103 15.63 18.48 -10.65
C ILE A 103 16.69 19.10 -11.59
N HIS A 104 17.25 18.33 -12.53
CA HIS A 104 18.27 18.81 -13.48
C HIS A 104 17.78 18.96 -14.93
N LEU A 105 16.46 18.86 -15.16
CA LEU A 105 15.86 18.97 -16.50
C LEU A 105 14.76 20.05 -16.58
N SER A 106 14.82 21.09 -15.74
CA SER A 106 13.96 22.28 -15.84
C SER A 106 14.78 23.53 -16.14
#